data_AF-A0A955HI78-F1
#
_entry.id   AF-A0A955HI78-F1
#
_cell.length_a   1.000
_cell.length_b   1.000
_cell.length_c   1.000
_cell.angle_alpha   90.00
_cell.angle_beta   90.00
_cell.angle_gamma   90.00
#
_symmetry.space_group_name_H-M   'P 1'
#
loop_
_entity.id
_entity.type
_entity.pdbx_description
1 polymer ?
#
loop_
_entity_poly.entity_id
_entity_poly.type
_entity_poly.pdbx_seq_one_letter_code
_entity_poly.pdbx_strand_id
1 'polypeptide(L)'
;MRLARWWIDTTEQPAERVIFSRRFRWYLWCRDYGRCQYCGKAVDPLHGWHIEHIIPYSAGKEWPYINDEQNLVVACVKCNLKKGTKLLLPRGYYQPAPGYRRALLKLILGVGRYAN
;
A
#
# COMPACT_ATOMS: atom_id res chain seq x y z
N MET A 1 -13.00 19.00 -5.24
CA MET A 1 -13.94 17.87 -5.06
C MET A 1 -13.20 16.72 -4.42
N ARG A 2 -13.45 16.40 -3.14
CA ARG A 2 -12.89 15.19 -2.51
C ARG A 2 -13.70 14.01 -3.04
N LEU A 3 -13.08 13.12 -3.80
CA LEU A 3 -13.68 11.86 -4.21
C LEU A 3 -14.05 11.08 -2.94
N ALA A 4 -15.28 10.57 -2.86
CA ALA A 4 -15.70 9.69 -1.78
C ALA A 4 -14.70 8.54 -1.65
N ARG A 5 -14.21 8.28 -0.43
CA ARG A 5 -13.25 7.19 -0.18
C ARG A 5 -14.01 5.89 0.01
N TRP A 6 -14.19 5.12 -1.05
CA TRP A 6 -15.01 3.88 -1.10
C TRP A 6 -14.54 2.72 -0.21
N TRP A 7 -13.48 2.90 0.59
CA TRP A 7 -12.95 1.92 1.53
C TRP A 7 -13.26 2.24 3.00
N ILE A 8 -13.85 3.40 3.29
CA ILE A 8 -14.32 3.83 4.62
C ILE A 8 -15.60 4.67 4.48
N ASP A 9 -16.52 4.60 5.44
CA ASP A 9 -17.80 5.35 5.38
C ASP A 9 -17.65 6.83 5.76
N THR A 10 -16.45 7.42 5.64
CA THR A 10 -16.16 8.81 6.03
C THR A 10 -15.31 9.55 4.99
N THR A 11 -15.44 10.88 4.97
CA THR A 11 -14.66 11.77 4.08
C THR A 11 -13.28 12.13 4.64
N GLU A 12 -12.97 11.72 5.87
CA GLU A 12 -11.72 12.03 6.58
C GLU A 12 -10.87 10.77 6.75
N GLN A 13 -9.55 10.93 6.85
CA GLN A 13 -8.69 9.77 7.06
C GLN A 13 -8.63 9.51 8.57
N PRO A 14 -8.92 8.28 9.03
CA PRO A 14 -8.89 7.99 10.45
C PRO A 14 -7.46 8.13 10.99
N ALA A 15 -7.35 8.60 12.24
CA ALA A 15 -6.08 8.75 12.93
C ALA A 15 -5.38 7.39 13.16
N GLU A 16 -6.14 6.30 13.12
CA GLU A 16 -5.68 4.93 13.35
C GLU A 16 -5.64 4.09 12.07
N ARG A 17 -4.96 2.94 12.16
CA ARG A 17 -4.89 1.99 11.06
C ARG A 17 -6.28 1.44 10.75
N VAL A 18 -6.65 1.50 9.48
CA VAL A 18 -7.99 1.10 8.99
C VAL A 18 -8.11 -0.41 8.89
N ILE A 19 -9.25 -0.93 9.32
CA ILE A 19 -9.71 -2.27 8.93
C ILE A 19 -10.52 -2.12 7.64
N PHE A 20 -9.97 -2.64 6.55
CA PHE A 20 -10.63 -2.58 5.24
C PHE A 20 -11.82 -3.55 5.16
N SER A 21 -12.93 -3.08 4.58
CA SER A 21 -14.14 -3.89 4.39
C SER A 21 -13.88 -5.12 3.50
N ARG A 22 -14.68 -6.16 3.66
CA ARG A 22 -14.63 -7.37 2.80
C ARG A 22 -14.80 -7.03 1.32
N ARG A 23 -15.67 -6.08 1.00
CA ARG A 23 -15.90 -5.59 -0.36
C ARG A 23 -14.64 -4.94 -0.95
N PHE A 24 -13.94 -4.12 -0.17
CA PHE A 24 -12.71 -3.49 -0.63
C PHE A 24 -11.56 -4.49 -0.77
N ARG A 25 -11.45 -5.47 0.13
CA ARG A 25 -10.52 -6.61 -0.02
C ARG A 25 -10.78 -7.35 -1.33
N TRP A 26 -12.04 -7.67 -1.64
CA TRP A 26 -12.42 -8.33 -2.88
C TRP A 26 -12.05 -7.49 -4.11
N TYR A 27 -12.33 -6.19 -4.07
CA TYR A 27 -11.95 -5.27 -5.15
C TYR A 27 -10.44 -5.29 -5.43
N LEU A 28 -9.60 -5.14 -4.40
CA LEU A 28 -8.14 -5.20 -4.58
C LEU A 28 -7.69 -6.55 -5.12
N TRP A 29 -8.28 -7.65 -4.65
CA TRP A 29 -7.97 -8.99 -5.16
C TRP A 29 -8.27 -9.12 -6.66
N CYS A 30 -9.44 -8.67 -7.12
CA CYS A 30 -9.80 -8.67 -8.54
C CYS A 30 -8.87 -7.77 -9.37
N ARG A 31 -8.63 -6.53 -8.92
CA ARG A 31 -7.74 -5.56 -9.59
C ARG A 31 -6.32 -6.12 -9.77
N ASP A 32 -5.83 -6.81 -8.74
CA ASP A 32 -4.50 -7.40 -8.71
C ASP A 32 -4.46 -8.82 -9.31
N TYR A 33 -5.49 -9.22 -10.04
CA TYR A 33 -5.62 -10.50 -10.76
C TYR A 33 -5.42 -11.73 -9.87
N GLY A 34 -5.84 -11.64 -8.60
CA GLY A 34 -5.65 -12.70 -7.61
C GLY A 34 -4.20 -13.09 -7.38
N ARG A 35 -3.26 -12.15 -7.59
CA ARG A 35 -1.82 -12.40 -7.52
C ARG A 35 -1.13 -11.43 -6.59
N CYS A 36 -0.14 -11.94 -5.85
CA CYS A 36 0.74 -11.11 -5.07
C CYS A 36 1.52 -10.16 -5.99
N GLN A 37 1.38 -8.86 -5.75
CA GLN A 37 1.97 -7.81 -6.56
C GLN A 37 3.50 -7.72 -6.47
N TYR A 38 4.12 -8.41 -5.52
CA TYR A 38 5.57 -8.48 -5.38
C TYR A 38 6.18 -9.72 -6.06
N CYS A 39 5.58 -10.91 -5.89
CA CYS A 39 6.16 -12.16 -6.40
C CYS A 39 5.39 -12.81 -7.55
N GLY A 40 4.20 -12.32 -7.89
CA GLY A 40 3.34 -12.83 -8.96
C GLY A 40 2.62 -14.15 -8.67
N LYS A 41 2.85 -14.77 -7.51
CA LYS A 41 2.16 -16.00 -7.10
C LYS A 41 0.68 -15.74 -6.90
N ALA A 42 -0.15 -16.68 -7.36
CA ALA A 42 -1.57 -16.67 -7.08
C ALA A 42 -1.83 -16.75 -5.56
N VAL A 43 -2.86 -16.06 -5.10
CA VAL A 43 -3.34 -16.09 -3.72
C VAL A 43 -4.82 -16.43 -3.70
N ASP A 44 -5.26 -17.09 -2.63
CA ASP A 44 -6.66 -17.45 -2.45
C ASP A 44 -7.56 -16.19 -2.39
N PRO A 45 -8.83 -16.26 -2.85
CA PRO A 45 -9.70 -15.09 -2.86
C PRO A 45 -10.08 -14.55 -1.47
N LEU A 46 -10.03 -15.39 -0.44
CA LEU A 46 -10.52 -15.06 0.90
C LEU A 46 -9.39 -14.94 1.93
N HIS A 47 -8.35 -15.77 1.85
CA HIS A 47 -7.33 -15.91 2.91
C HIS A 47 -5.90 -16.01 2.39
N GLY A 48 -4.91 -15.98 3.30
CA GLY A 48 -3.50 -16.22 2.95
C GLY A 48 -2.78 -15.03 2.28
N TRP A 49 -3.35 -13.83 2.38
CA TRP A 49 -2.74 -12.60 1.87
C TRP A 49 -3.21 -11.36 2.66
N HIS A 50 -2.44 -10.29 2.55
CA HIS A 50 -2.68 -9.02 3.21
C HIS A 50 -2.87 -7.91 2.17
N ILE A 51 -3.73 -6.94 2.50
CA ILE A 51 -3.65 -5.62 1.89
C ILE A 51 -2.39 -4.99 2.47
N GLU A 52 -1.44 -4.67 1.60
CA GLU A 52 -0.15 -4.12 1.99
C GLU A 52 0.06 -2.75 1.37
N HIS A 53 0.62 -1.84 2.16
CA HIS A 53 0.95 -0.49 1.70
C HIS A 53 2.27 -0.47 0.92
N ILE A 54 2.29 0.04 -0.30
CA ILE A 54 3.52 0.23 -1.09
C ILE A 54 4.47 1.18 -0.35
N ILE A 55 3.96 2.34 0.02
CA ILE A 55 4.57 3.29 0.94
C ILE A 55 4.13 2.91 2.35
N PRO A 56 5.04 2.46 3.22
CA PRO A 56 4.69 1.91 4.51
C PRO A 56 3.94 2.93 5.38
N TYR A 57 2.87 2.49 6.05
CA TYR A 57 2.06 3.33 6.94
C TYR A 57 2.90 4.13 7.94
N SER A 58 3.93 3.52 8.53
CA SER A 58 4.83 4.18 9.49
C SER A 58 5.54 5.41 8.92
N ALA A 59 5.81 5.44 7.62
CA ALA A 59 6.46 6.56 6.94
C ALA A 59 5.46 7.58 6.38
N GLY A 60 4.25 7.13 6.01
CA GLY A 60 3.27 7.97 5.32
C GLY A 60 2.02 8.29 6.14
N LYS A 61 2.02 8.08 7.46
CA LYS A 61 0.82 8.28 8.32
C LYS A 61 0.18 9.69 8.18
N GLU A 62 0.99 10.72 7.92
CA GLU A 62 0.55 12.11 7.74
C GLU A 62 0.15 12.42 6.29
N TRP A 63 0.47 11.52 5.35
CA TRP A 63 0.16 11.70 3.95
C TRP A 63 -1.31 11.39 3.71
N PRO A 64 -2.10 12.37 3.20
CA PRO A 64 -3.54 12.22 3.08
C PRO A 64 -3.94 11.13 2.08
N TYR A 65 -3.03 10.53 1.34
CA TYR A 65 -3.34 9.44 0.40
C TYR A 65 -2.82 8.08 0.88
N ILE A 66 -2.45 7.95 2.16
CA ILE A 66 -1.82 6.73 2.71
C ILE A 66 -2.68 5.48 2.53
N ASN A 67 -3.99 5.60 2.70
CA ASN A 67 -4.94 4.50 2.55
C ASN A 67 -5.65 4.49 1.20
N ASP A 68 -5.18 5.31 0.25
CA ASP A 68 -5.76 5.32 -1.08
C ASP A 68 -5.37 4.06 -1.84
N GLU A 69 -6.29 3.56 -2.67
CA GLU A 69 -6.13 2.29 -3.37
C GLU A 69 -4.84 2.20 -4.20
N GLN A 70 -4.30 3.32 -4.68
CA GLN A 70 -3.05 3.39 -5.44
C GLN A 70 -1.83 3.05 -4.58
N ASN A 71 -1.92 3.20 -3.26
CA ASN A 71 -0.88 2.82 -2.32
C ASN A 71 -1.12 1.43 -1.71
N LEU A 72 -2.20 0.74 -2.06
CA LEU A 72 -2.57 -0.55 -1.48
C LEU A 72 -2.50 -1.66 -2.52
N VAL A 73 -1.92 -2.80 -2.16
CA VAL A 73 -1.76 -3.96 -3.06
C VAL A 73 -1.99 -5.27 -2.33
N VAL A 74 -2.28 -6.31 -3.10
CA VAL A 74 -2.31 -7.70 -2.64
C VAL A 74 -0.89 -8.22 -2.43
N ALA A 75 -0.58 -8.64 -1.20
CA ALA A 75 0.69 -9.24 -0.85
C ALA A 75 0.51 -10.59 -0.15
N CYS A 76 1.19 -11.63 -0.64
CA CYS A 76 1.24 -12.89 0.10
C CYS A 76 1.98 -12.70 1.43
N VAL A 77 1.69 -13.56 2.41
CA VAL A 77 2.27 -13.50 3.77
C VAL A 77 3.80 -13.36 3.72
N LYS A 78 4.48 -14.19 2.92
CA LYS A 78 5.95 -14.17 2.80
C LYS A 78 6.49 -12.82 2.31
N CYS A 79 5.88 -12.24 1.27
CA CYS A 79 6.33 -10.96 0.73
C CYS A 79 6.02 -9.80 1.68
N ASN A 80 4.84 -9.82 2.30
CA ASN A 80 4.43 -8.84 3.29
C ASN A 80 5.45 -8.78 4.45
N LEU A 81 5.73 -9.93 5.07
CA LEU A 81 6.70 -10.03 6.16
C LEU A 81 8.11 -9.63 5.74
N LYS A 82 8.55 -10.01 4.53
CA LYS A 82 9.87 -9.62 4.00
C LYS A 82 10.00 -8.11 3.76
N LYS A 83 8.91 -7.44 3.35
CA LYS A 83 8.90 -6.00 3.09
C LYS A 83 9.03 -5.19 4.38
N GLY A 84 8.21 -5.53 5.39
CA GLY A 84 8.16 -4.78 6.65
C GLY A 84 7.90 -3.28 6.41
N THR A 85 8.70 -2.42 7.04
CA THR A 85 8.58 -0.95 6.96
C THR A 85 9.32 -0.33 5.77
N LYS A 86 9.67 -1.10 4.74
CA LYS A 86 10.40 -0.59 3.58
C LYS A 86 9.44 -0.19 2.46
N LEU A 87 9.83 0.84 1.71
CA LEU A 87 9.24 1.12 0.40
C LEU A 87 9.67 0.03 -0.58
N LEU A 88 8.70 -0.65 -1.18
CA LEU A 88 8.90 -1.66 -2.20
C LEU A 88 7.82 -1.51 -3.25
N LEU A 89 8.22 -1.32 -4.50
CA LEU A 89 7.29 -1.17 -5.60
C LEU A 89 6.88 -2.55 -6.14
N PRO A 90 5.63 -2.73 -6.58
CA PRO A 90 5.18 -3.95 -7.25
C PRO A 90 6.01 -4.30 -8.48
N ARG A 91 6.01 -5.57 -8.88
CA ARG A 91 6.84 -6.11 -9.99
C ARG A 91 6.62 -5.38 -11.33
N GLY A 92 5.43 -4.86 -11.59
CA GLY A 92 5.10 -4.12 -12.82
C GLY A 92 5.51 -2.65 -12.82
N TYR A 93 6.04 -2.13 -11.72
CA TYR A 93 6.42 -0.72 -11.58
C TYR A 93 7.91 -0.55 -11.84
N TYR A 94 8.29 0.63 -12.33
CA TYR A 94 9.69 1.03 -12.43
C TYR A 94 10.38 0.88 -11.07
N GLN A 95 11.43 0.06 -11.01
CA GLN A 95 12.19 -0.16 -9.79
C GLN A 95 13.35 0.84 -9.71
N PRO A 96 13.31 1.85 -8.84
CA PRO A 96 14.41 2.78 -8.70
C PRO A 96 15.63 2.06 -8.13
N ALA A 97 16.82 2.51 -8.52
CA ALA A 97 18.07 2.02 -7.96
C ALA A 97 18.04 2.09 -6.40
N PRO A 98 18.68 1.13 -5.69
CA PRO A 98 18.52 0.97 -4.25
C PRO A 98 18.65 2.25 -3.41
N GLY A 99 19.57 3.17 -3.77
CA GLY A 99 19.79 4.43 -3.06
C GLY A 99 18.67 5.48 -3.24
N TYR A 100 17.86 5.37 -4.29
CA TYR A 100 16.86 6.39 -4.64
C TYR A 100 15.52 6.20 -3.90
N ARG A 101 15.30 5.07 -3.22
CA ARG A 101 14.03 4.80 -2.52
C ARG A 101 13.72 5.84 -1.44
N ARG A 102 14.75 6.30 -0.71
CA ARG A 102 14.62 7.36 0.30
C ARG A 102 14.28 8.71 -0.34
N ALA A 103 14.93 9.04 -1.46
CA ALA A 103 14.64 10.26 -2.20
C ALA A 103 13.21 10.24 -2.77
N LEU A 104 12.78 9.11 -3.31
CA LEU A 104 11.42 8.92 -3.82
C LEU A 104 10.37 9.07 -2.71
N LEU A 105 10.62 8.48 -1.53
CA LEU A 105 9.74 8.63 -0.38
C LEU A 105 9.60 10.09 0.06
N LYS A 106 10.71 10.84 0.12
CA LYS A 106 10.71 12.28 0.41
C LYS A 106 9.87 13.06 -0.61
N LEU A 107 10.04 12.75 -1.90
CA LEU A 107 9.31 13.41 -2.99
C LEU A 107 7.80 13.14 -2.90
N ILE A 108 7.39 11.87 -2.77
CA ILE A 108 5.96 11.50 -2.77
C ILE A 108 5.22 12.03 -1.55
N LEU A 109 5.85 11.95 -0.38
CA LEU A 109 5.21 12.39 0.85
C LEU A 109 5.21 13.93 1.00
N GLY A 110 6.04 14.65 0.24
CA GLY A 110 6.20 16.10 0.36
C GLY A 110 6.80 16.54 1.70
N VAL A 111 7.37 15.61 2.48
CA VAL A 111 7.87 15.88 3.84
C VAL A 111 9.39 16.06 3.81
N GLY A 112 9.85 17.27 4.07
CA GLY A 112 11.27 17.60 4.26
C GLY A 112 11.91 17.07 5.55
N ARG A 113 11.33 16.02 6.19
CA ARG A 113 11.75 15.55 7.53
C ARG A 113 12.23 14.10 7.59
N TYR A 114 12.92 13.64 6.55
CA TYR A 114 13.79 12.45 6.67
C TYR A 114 15.26 12.89 6.67
N ALA A 115 15.61 13.64 7.71
CA ALA A 115 16.99 13.81 8.16
C ALA A 115 17.14 12.97 9.44
N ASN A 116 18.28 12.28 9.52
CA ASN A 116 18.75 11.34 10.54
C ASN A 116 18.46 9.87 10.20
#